data_AF-A0A9E5FGW6-F1
#
_entry.id   AF-A0A9E5FGW6-F1
#
_cell.length_a   1.000
_cell.length_b   1.000
_cell.length_c   1.000
_cell.angle_alpha   90.00
_cell.angle_beta   90.00
_cell.angle_gamma   90.00
#
_symmetry.space_group_name_H-M   'P 1'
#
loop_
_entity.id
_entity.type
_entity.pdbx_description
1 polymer ?
#
loop_
_entity_poly.entity_id
_entity_poly.type
_entity_poly.pdbx_seq_one_letter_code
_entity_poly.pdbx_strand_id
1 'polypeptide(L)'
;MFIQFNRGADSKLTPLPARHVDTGMGFERVAAVLQGKKSNYDIDLFQDLFHATRELTGAEPYTGKLDDLRDTAYRVVADHIRALVFSLADGATPSNEKRGYVVRSILRRAERYGRQYLGAREPFLHRLVPAVVASMGDTFPEIANRAGAVSKILLEEEESFLRTLDRGMRLFGDVATKTKDAGKKVISGDDVFDLHTTYGLFSDITRQMAEEVGLGIDADGYQKRMETFRDTSGKDRKKLVITAIDGILPVCDDSAKYQGTSANATLVGWVLDNTVTRTGKLLTGAQAALVLDATSFYAEQGGQVGDTGTITTETGVFRVEDTLKLGDGILHAGVVDSGFIEAGQNSQLSVDAARRKSITRHHTATHLMNWALRKTLGGTIDQKGSLVDAEKTRFDFAYDKALSLDEIASIEDLVNGVILDNLAVNATLMPLAEARNLPGVRAVFGEKYPDPVRVVTVAKYSADAESSLEFCGGTHLGNSGEAGSFMIVSQEAVGKGVRRLTAVTGEAALRARREQSRILTEVTNRLACKPEEVADRVEALREEVKKLQSQLKKAASGDLTGAADKILAEARNLNGVTVGTGEVPSGPPEQIRVQLDRLRQKAGSSVFLLGWREEGKVGLMACVSDDL
;
A
#
# COMPACT_ATOMS: atom_id res chain seq x y z
N MET A 1 32.16 -15.13 -20.41
CA MET A 1 32.07 -16.02 -19.23
C MET A 1 31.77 -17.43 -19.72
N PHE A 2 32.49 -18.43 -19.25
CA PHE A 2 32.19 -19.84 -19.57
C PHE A 2 31.44 -20.44 -18.38
N ILE A 3 30.11 -20.58 -18.53
CA ILE A 3 29.25 -21.08 -17.46
C ILE A 3 29.45 -22.59 -17.36
N GLN A 4 30.02 -23.03 -16.23
CA GLN A 4 30.40 -24.42 -15.99
C GLN A 4 29.83 -25.00 -14.69
N PHE A 5 29.33 -24.16 -13.78
CA PHE A 5 28.92 -24.58 -12.44
C PHE A 5 27.61 -23.91 -12.02
N ASN A 6 26.78 -24.66 -11.29
CA ASN A 6 25.68 -24.14 -10.49
C ASN A 6 26.18 -23.86 -9.07
N ARG A 7 25.78 -22.72 -8.49
CA ARG A 7 26.02 -22.45 -7.07
C ARG A 7 24.80 -22.91 -6.26
N GLY A 8 24.99 -23.93 -5.43
CA GLY A 8 23.99 -24.41 -4.48
C GLY A 8 23.78 -23.44 -3.32
N ALA A 9 22.72 -23.65 -2.54
CA ALA A 9 22.41 -22.85 -1.35
C ALA A 9 23.51 -22.94 -0.26
N ASP A 10 24.26 -24.05 -0.21
CA ASP A 10 25.44 -24.23 0.63
C ASP A 10 26.70 -23.53 0.07
N SER A 11 26.54 -22.70 -0.96
CA SER A 11 27.60 -22.03 -1.71
C SER A 11 28.55 -22.97 -2.45
N LYS A 12 28.30 -24.29 -2.50
CA LYS A 12 29.13 -25.20 -3.31
C LYS A 12 28.84 -25.05 -4.79
N LEU A 13 29.89 -25.22 -5.58
CA LEU A 13 29.83 -25.19 -7.02
C LEU A 13 29.74 -26.62 -7.55
N THR A 14 28.62 -26.97 -8.17
CA THR A 14 28.40 -28.27 -8.82
C THR A 14 28.47 -28.13 -10.34
N PRO A 15 29.12 -29.06 -11.06
CA PRO A 15 29.21 -28.97 -12.52
C PRO A 15 27.82 -28.93 -13.16
N LEU A 16 27.65 -28.05 -14.14
CA LEU A 16 26.43 -28.00 -14.94
C LEU A 16 26.35 -29.19 -15.91
N PRO A 17 25.16 -29.76 -16.13
CA PRO A 17 24.95 -30.83 -17.12
C PRO A 17 25.20 -30.34 -18.55
N ALA A 18 25.01 -29.05 -18.82
CA ALA A 18 25.36 -28.40 -20.09
C ALA A 18 26.17 -27.13 -19.83
N ARG A 19 27.27 -26.94 -20.56
CA ARG A 19 28.15 -25.77 -20.45
C ARG A 19 27.82 -24.78 -21.54
N HIS A 20 27.79 -23.50 -21.20
CA HIS A 20 27.43 -22.44 -22.14
C HIS A 20 28.50 -21.34 -22.17
N VAL A 21 28.62 -20.68 -23.31
CA VAL A 21 29.40 -19.46 -23.44
C VAL A 21 28.43 -18.29 -23.29
N ASP A 22 28.62 -17.49 -22.24
CA ASP A 22 27.89 -16.25 -22.01
C ASP A 22 28.81 -15.06 -22.33
N THR A 23 28.50 -14.35 -23.41
CA THR A 23 29.28 -13.19 -23.84
C THR A 23 28.52 -11.91 -23.53
N GLY A 24 29.18 -10.95 -22.89
CA GLY A 24 28.68 -9.60 -22.71
C GLY A 24 29.70 -8.59 -23.23
N MET A 25 29.27 -7.68 -24.10
CA MET A 25 30.08 -6.56 -24.56
C MET A 25 29.33 -5.28 -24.22
N GLY A 26 29.91 -4.46 -23.32
CA GLY A 26 29.27 -3.22 -22.88
C GLY A 26 29.26 -2.18 -23.99
N PHE A 27 28.08 -1.90 -24.54
CA PHE A 27 27.90 -0.98 -25.67
C PHE A 27 28.52 0.40 -25.39
N GLU A 28 28.22 1.01 -24.24
CA GLU A 28 28.72 2.32 -23.85
C GLU A 28 30.26 2.36 -23.75
N ARG A 29 30.88 1.26 -23.35
CA ARG A 29 32.35 1.16 -23.27
C ARG A 29 32.98 1.07 -24.64
N VAL A 30 32.37 0.31 -25.56
CA VAL A 30 32.83 0.22 -26.95
C VAL A 30 32.69 1.59 -27.62
N ALA A 31 31.55 2.26 -27.43
CA ALA A 31 31.33 3.62 -27.92
C ALA A 31 32.39 4.60 -27.39
N ALA A 32 32.71 4.54 -26.09
CA ALA A 32 33.75 5.39 -25.50
C ALA A 32 35.13 5.19 -26.16
N VAL A 33 35.51 3.93 -26.40
CA VAL A 33 36.78 3.62 -27.11
C VAL A 33 36.75 4.15 -28.54
N LEU A 34 35.68 3.91 -29.29
CA LEU A 34 35.54 4.36 -30.67
C LEU A 34 35.55 5.90 -30.80
N GLN A 35 34.99 6.60 -29.80
CA GLN A 35 34.94 8.06 -29.76
C GLN A 35 36.17 8.69 -29.08
N GLY A 36 37.16 7.89 -28.65
CA GLY A 36 38.37 8.37 -27.99
C GLY A 36 38.11 9.02 -26.62
N LYS A 37 37.03 8.63 -25.93
CA LYS A 37 36.62 9.14 -24.62
C LYS A 37 37.15 8.28 -23.48
N LYS A 38 37.43 8.90 -22.34
CA LYS A 38 37.95 8.22 -21.13
C LYS A 38 36.85 7.81 -20.14
N SER A 39 35.63 8.29 -20.35
CA SER A 39 34.45 8.04 -19.51
C SER A 39 33.28 7.63 -20.41
N ASN A 40 32.50 6.66 -19.93
CA ASN A 40 31.29 6.19 -20.62
C ASN A 40 30.22 7.28 -20.73
N TYR A 41 30.31 8.34 -19.92
CA TYR A 41 29.35 9.45 -19.90
C TYR A 41 29.75 10.59 -20.83
N ASP A 42 30.97 10.55 -21.37
CA ASP A 42 31.51 11.61 -22.23
C ASP A 42 31.26 11.33 -23.73
N ILE A 43 30.53 10.25 -24.01
CA ILE A 43 30.08 9.85 -25.35
C ILE A 43 28.81 10.61 -25.73
N ASP A 44 28.57 10.70 -27.03
CA ASP A 44 27.38 11.31 -27.65
C ASP A 44 26.04 10.89 -27.02
N LEU A 45 25.88 9.61 -26.67
CA LEU A 45 24.68 9.03 -26.05
C LEU A 45 24.17 9.78 -24.81
N PHE A 46 25.06 10.44 -24.07
CA PHE A 46 24.69 11.20 -22.85
C PHE A 46 24.71 12.72 -23.05
N GLN A 47 25.32 13.24 -24.12
CA GLN A 47 25.48 14.69 -24.29
C GLN A 47 24.13 15.39 -24.45
N ASP A 48 23.23 14.84 -25.26
CA ASP A 48 21.89 15.42 -25.47
C ASP A 48 21.07 15.44 -24.17
N LEU A 49 21.22 14.41 -23.33
CA LEU A 49 20.60 14.37 -22.01
C LEU A 49 21.20 15.39 -21.05
N PHE A 50 22.51 15.63 -21.10
CA PHE A 50 23.15 16.69 -20.31
C PHE A 50 22.70 18.08 -20.77
N HIS A 51 22.57 18.30 -22.08
CA HIS A 51 22.02 19.54 -22.64
C HIS A 51 20.58 19.77 -22.20
N ALA A 52 19.70 18.78 -22.33
CA ALA A 52 18.31 18.88 -21.86
C ALA A 52 18.24 19.10 -20.34
N THR A 53 19.06 18.41 -19.55
CA THR A 53 19.12 18.59 -18.10
C THR A 53 19.54 20.00 -17.73
N ARG A 54 20.53 20.57 -18.43
CA ARG A 54 20.94 21.97 -18.25
C ARG A 54 19.80 22.94 -18.56
N GLU A 55 19.11 22.78 -19.68
CA GLU A 55 18.00 23.67 -20.08
C GLU A 55 16.86 23.66 -19.06
N LEU A 56 16.57 22.50 -18.48
CA LEU A 56 15.50 22.33 -17.51
C LEU A 56 15.85 22.86 -16.12
N THR A 57 17.12 22.76 -15.72
CA THR A 57 17.55 23.08 -14.35
C THR A 57 18.22 24.45 -14.21
N GLY A 58 18.74 25.01 -15.31
CA GLY A 58 19.55 26.23 -15.31
C GLY A 58 20.96 26.04 -14.74
N ALA A 59 21.40 24.80 -14.51
CA ALA A 59 22.72 24.50 -13.98
C ALA A 59 23.86 24.87 -14.93
N GLU A 60 25.05 25.08 -14.36
CA GLU A 60 26.29 25.26 -15.14
C GLU A 60 26.63 24.01 -15.97
N PRO A 61 27.29 24.16 -17.14
CA PRO A 61 27.59 23.03 -18.02
C PRO A 61 28.41 21.92 -17.37
N TYR A 62 28.15 20.69 -17.81
CA TYR A 62 28.97 19.51 -17.50
C TYR A 62 30.42 19.70 -17.95
N THR A 63 31.38 19.34 -17.08
CA THR A 63 32.83 19.57 -17.36
C THR A 63 33.68 18.31 -17.51
N GLY A 64 33.12 17.12 -17.27
CA GLY A 64 33.83 15.84 -17.33
C GLY A 64 34.72 15.53 -16.12
N LYS A 65 34.68 16.31 -15.04
CA LYS A 65 35.53 16.10 -13.85
C LYS A 65 34.99 14.98 -12.97
N LEU A 66 35.88 14.22 -12.33
CA LEU A 66 35.50 13.10 -11.45
C LEU A 66 35.11 13.57 -10.05
N ASP A 67 35.84 14.56 -9.51
CA ASP A 67 35.63 15.06 -8.15
C ASP A 67 34.61 16.20 -8.06
N ASP A 68 33.88 16.48 -9.14
CA ASP A 68 32.83 17.50 -9.20
C ASP A 68 31.46 16.84 -8.95
N LEU A 69 30.80 17.22 -7.85
CA LEU A 69 29.47 16.71 -7.48
C LEU A 69 28.38 17.12 -8.47
N ARG A 70 28.54 18.25 -9.17
CA ARG A 70 27.63 18.66 -10.25
C ARG A 70 27.76 17.70 -11.43
N ASP A 71 28.98 17.38 -11.85
CA ASP A 71 29.22 16.43 -12.94
C ASP A 71 28.74 15.02 -12.55
N THR A 72 28.87 14.65 -11.28
CA THR A 72 28.28 13.44 -10.73
C THR A 72 26.75 13.46 -10.83
N ALA A 73 26.11 14.59 -10.49
CA ALA A 73 24.66 14.74 -10.60
C ALA A 73 24.16 14.63 -12.04
N TYR A 74 24.87 15.23 -13.01
CA TYR A 74 24.57 15.04 -14.43
C TYR A 74 24.60 13.56 -14.83
N ARG A 75 25.67 12.84 -14.47
CA ARG A 75 25.82 11.40 -14.76
C ARG A 75 24.69 10.58 -14.12
N VAL A 76 24.37 10.83 -12.85
CA VAL A 76 23.30 10.14 -12.12
C VAL A 76 21.94 10.39 -12.76
N VAL A 77 21.59 11.65 -13.05
CA VAL A 77 20.31 12.01 -13.66
C VAL A 77 20.15 11.35 -15.03
N ALA A 78 21.17 11.44 -15.90
CA ALA A 78 21.08 10.91 -17.26
C ALA A 78 21.01 9.38 -17.31
N ASP A 79 21.77 8.69 -16.45
CA ASP A 79 21.71 7.23 -16.34
C ASP A 79 20.35 6.77 -15.78
N HIS A 80 19.88 7.44 -14.72
CA HIS A 80 18.67 7.03 -14.03
C HIS A 80 17.41 7.35 -14.84
N ILE A 81 17.35 8.46 -15.57
CA ILE A 81 16.20 8.71 -16.45
C ILE A 81 16.12 7.67 -17.57
N ARG A 82 17.24 7.24 -18.15
CA ARG A 82 17.26 6.13 -19.11
C ARG A 82 16.71 4.87 -18.46
N ALA A 83 17.27 4.46 -17.31
CA ALA A 83 16.79 3.26 -16.60
C ALA A 83 15.28 3.32 -16.26
N LEU A 84 14.78 4.49 -15.86
CA LEU A 84 13.37 4.69 -15.55
C LEU A 84 12.48 4.60 -16.79
N VAL A 85 12.85 5.25 -17.89
CA VAL A 85 12.08 5.22 -19.13
C VAL A 85 11.93 3.78 -19.64
N PHE A 86 13.01 3.01 -19.68
CA PHE A 86 12.96 1.60 -20.07
C PHE A 86 12.13 0.76 -19.09
N SER A 87 12.40 0.88 -17.79
CA SER A 87 11.69 0.08 -16.78
C SER A 87 10.17 0.34 -16.77
N LEU A 88 9.76 1.61 -16.91
CA LEU A 88 8.35 1.99 -16.93
C LEU A 88 7.69 1.61 -18.27
N ALA A 89 8.40 1.71 -19.39
CA ALA A 89 7.91 1.23 -20.68
C ALA A 89 7.70 -0.30 -20.68
N ASP A 90 8.54 -1.06 -19.96
CA ASP A 90 8.41 -2.51 -19.78
C ASP A 90 7.32 -2.90 -18.76
N GLY A 91 6.63 -1.93 -18.18
CA GLY A 91 5.48 -2.15 -17.28
C GLY A 91 5.85 -2.32 -15.80
N ALA A 92 7.08 -1.96 -15.40
CA ALA A 92 7.34 -1.74 -13.99
C ALA A 92 6.61 -0.46 -13.53
N THR A 93 6.22 -0.41 -12.25
CA THR A 93 5.58 0.76 -11.65
C THR A 93 6.20 1.04 -10.28
N PRO A 94 6.44 2.30 -9.90
CA PRO A 94 6.95 2.67 -8.59
C PRO A 94 6.05 2.12 -7.47
N SER A 95 6.62 1.44 -6.49
CA SER A 95 5.88 0.88 -5.34
C SER A 95 6.79 0.76 -4.12
N ASN A 96 6.26 0.27 -2.99
CA ASN A 96 7.05 0.05 -1.77
C ASN A 96 7.68 -1.36 -1.70
N GLU A 97 7.48 -2.20 -2.73
CA GLU A 97 7.86 -3.62 -2.67
C GLU A 97 8.51 -4.11 -3.97
N LYS A 98 9.37 -5.14 -3.83
CA LYS A 98 9.99 -5.89 -4.93
C LYS A 98 10.60 -4.95 -6.00
N ARG A 99 10.27 -5.17 -7.29
CA ARG A 99 10.76 -4.37 -8.41
C ARG A 99 10.29 -2.91 -8.37
N GLY A 100 9.09 -2.65 -7.84
CA GLY A 100 8.56 -1.28 -7.77
C GLY A 100 9.31 -0.41 -6.77
N TYR A 101 9.82 -1.02 -5.69
CA TYR A 101 10.74 -0.37 -4.75
C TYR A 101 12.02 0.10 -5.46
N VAL A 102 12.62 -0.75 -6.30
CA VAL A 102 13.84 -0.41 -7.04
C VAL A 102 13.60 0.76 -8.00
N VAL A 103 12.52 0.72 -8.79
CA VAL A 103 12.15 1.82 -9.69
C VAL A 103 11.94 3.12 -8.91
N ARG A 104 11.24 3.07 -7.78
CA ARG A 104 11.00 4.24 -6.93
C ARG A 104 12.31 4.77 -6.32
N SER A 105 13.24 3.91 -5.93
CA SER A 105 14.57 4.29 -5.42
C SER A 105 15.41 5.02 -6.48
N ILE A 106 15.46 4.49 -7.71
CA ILE A 106 16.18 5.13 -8.84
C ILE A 106 15.62 6.52 -9.13
N LEU A 107 14.29 6.66 -9.18
CA LEU A 107 13.59 7.93 -9.39
C LEU A 107 13.99 8.96 -8.32
N ARG A 108 13.79 8.60 -7.05
CA ARG A 108 14.06 9.50 -5.92
C ARG A 108 15.53 9.89 -5.82
N ARG A 109 16.44 9.00 -6.22
CA ARG A 109 17.87 9.31 -6.28
C ARG A 109 18.16 10.35 -7.35
N ALA A 110 17.63 10.18 -8.56
CA ALA A 110 17.79 11.16 -9.63
C ALA A 110 17.22 12.53 -9.24
N GLU A 111 16.03 12.56 -8.62
CA GLU A 111 15.43 13.80 -8.11
C GLU A 111 16.28 14.48 -7.03
N ARG A 112 16.82 13.72 -6.07
CA ARG A 112 17.69 14.27 -5.02
C ARG A 112 18.92 14.95 -5.64
N TYR A 113 19.62 14.27 -6.54
CA TYR A 113 20.81 14.84 -7.18
C TYR A 113 20.47 16.08 -8.01
N GLY A 114 19.36 16.05 -8.75
CA GLY A 114 18.85 17.21 -9.47
C GLY A 114 18.55 18.39 -8.55
N ARG A 115 17.87 18.15 -7.43
CA ARG A 115 17.53 19.16 -6.42
C ARG A 115 18.78 19.75 -5.75
N GLN A 116 19.68 18.89 -5.29
CA GLN A 116 20.79 19.26 -4.42
C GLN A 116 21.97 19.89 -5.16
N TYR A 117 22.28 19.42 -6.37
CA TYR A 117 23.49 19.82 -7.09
C TYR A 117 23.24 20.53 -8.43
N LEU A 118 22.04 20.36 -9.02
CA LEU A 118 21.67 21.04 -10.27
C LEU A 118 20.63 22.15 -10.07
N GLY A 119 20.10 22.32 -8.84
CA GLY A 119 19.14 23.38 -8.53
C GLY A 119 17.72 23.14 -9.05
N ALA A 120 17.37 21.91 -9.41
CA ALA A 120 16.04 21.57 -9.91
C ALA A 120 14.96 21.81 -8.84
N ARG A 121 14.12 22.84 -9.02
CA ARG A 121 13.09 23.22 -8.03
C ARG A 121 11.71 22.60 -8.26
N GLU A 122 11.43 22.27 -9.51
CA GLU A 122 10.16 21.73 -9.99
C GLU A 122 10.38 20.32 -10.57
N PRO A 123 9.33 19.50 -10.74
CA PRO A 123 9.42 18.24 -11.46
C PRO A 123 10.10 18.42 -12.82
N PHE A 124 11.13 17.63 -13.11
CA PHE A 124 11.98 17.79 -14.30
C PHE A 124 12.34 16.47 -15.00
N LEU A 125 12.34 15.33 -14.31
CA LEU A 125 12.64 14.02 -14.89
C LEU A 125 11.62 13.64 -15.96
N HIS A 126 10.32 13.87 -15.73
CA HIS A 126 9.30 13.60 -16.75
C HIS A 126 9.51 14.41 -18.05
N ARG A 127 10.17 15.57 -17.96
CA ARG A 127 10.51 16.45 -19.09
C ARG A 127 11.77 16.00 -19.83
N LEU A 128 12.55 15.08 -19.26
CA LEU A 128 13.71 14.45 -19.90
C LEU A 128 13.32 13.23 -20.75
N VAL A 129 12.10 12.69 -20.61
CA VAL A 129 11.61 11.55 -21.40
C VAL A 129 11.73 11.79 -22.91
N PRO A 130 11.35 12.96 -23.48
CA PRO A 130 11.51 13.20 -24.91
C PRO A 130 12.97 13.10 -25.38
N ALA A 131 13.94 13.53 -24.58
CA ALA A 131 15.35 13.44 -24.92
C ALA A 131 15.85 11.98 -24.94
N VAL A 132 15.35 11.13 -24.03
CA VAL A 132 15.64 9.69 -24.06
C VAL A 132 15.02 9.03 -25.31
N VAL A 133 13.77 9.38 -25.63
CA VAL A 133 13.07 8.87 -26.82
C VAL A 133 13.77 9.31 -28.11
N ALA A 134 14.23 10.56 -28.20
CA ALA A 134 14.97 11.05 -29.36
C ALA A 134 16.30 10.30 -29.56
N SER A 135 16.96 9.92 -28.47
CA SER A 135 18.25 9.22 -28.53
C SER A 135 18.13 7.72 -28.83
N MET A 136 17.07 7.06 -28.33
CA MET A 136 16.98 5.59 -28.33
C MET A 136 15.69 5.01 -28.94
N GLY A 137 14.68 5.85 -29.20
CA GLY A 137 13.33 5.40 -29.58
C GLY A 137 13.22 4.71 -30.94
N ASP A 138 14.12 5.01 -31.87
CA ASP A 138 14.17 4.35 -33.18
C ASP A 138 14.55 2.86 -33.06
N THR A 139 15.44 2.54 -32.11
CA THR A 139 15.87 1.17 -31.84
C THR A 139 14.93 0.45 -30.87
N PHE A 140 14.29 1.20 -29.97
CA PHE A 140 13.39 0.70 -28.93
C PHE A 140 12.00 1.37 -29.05
N PRO A 141 11.16 0.96 -30.02
CA PRO A 141 9.88 1.63 -30.27
C PRO A 141 8.92 1.63 -29.07
N GLU A 142 9.06 0.68 -28.15
CA GLU A 142 8.27 0.57 -26.92
C GLU A 142 8.39 1.80 -26.01
N ILE A 143 9.58 2.43 -25.92
CA ILE A 143 9.75 3.65 -25.11
C ILE A 143 9.10 4.87 -25.77
N ALA A 144 9.06 4.91 -27.11
CA ALA A 144 8.36 5.96 -27.86
C ALA A 144 6.84 5.81 -27.72
N ASN A 145 6.33 4.60 -27.92
CA ASN A 145 4.90 4.27 -27.84
C ASN A 145 4.30 4.54 -26.44
N ARG A 146 5.11 4.41 -25.38
CA ARG A 146 4.66 4.61 -23.99
C ARG A 146 5.13 5.92 -23.37
N ALA A 147 5.79 6.79 -24.12
CA ALA A 147 6.41 8.02 -23.62
C ALA A 147 5.44 8.88 -22.78
N GLY A 148 4.20 9.10 -23.26
CA GLY A 148 3.20 9.87 -22.53
C GLY A 148 2.79 9.26 -21.18
N ALA A 149 2.64 7.93 -21.12
CA ALA A 149 2.32 7.22 -19.88
C ALA A 149 3.52 7.25 -18.91
N VAL A 150 4.73 7.06 -19.42
CA VAL A 150 5.98 7.14 -18.65
C VAL A 150 6.16 8.54 -18.05
N SER A 151 6.02 9.60 -18.85
CA SER A 151 6.08 10.99 -18.37
C SER A 151 5.04 11.27 -17.29
N LYS A 152 3.80 10.78 -17.44
CA LYS A 152 2.76 10.95 -16.42
C LYS A 152 3.14 10.27 -15.10
N ILE A 153 3.59 9.00 -15.14
CA ILE A 153 4.01 8.27 -13.94
C ILE A 153 5.18 8.97 -13.23
N LEU A 154 6.18 9.43 -14.01
CA LEU A 154 7.30 10.18 -13.47
C LEU A 154 6.82 11.46 -12.78
N LEU A 155 6.08 12.32 -13.48
CA LEU A 155 5.57 13.58 -12.92
C LEU A 155 4.82 13.35 -11.61
N GLU A 156 3.97 12.32 -11.58
CA GLU A 156 3.16 12.01 -10.42
C GLU A 156 3.97 11.59 -9.18
N GLU A 157 5.05 10.82 -9.36
CA GLU A 157 5.97 10.47 -8.27
C GLU A 157 6.87 11.64 -7.90
N GLU A 158 7.31 12.45 -8.87
CA GLU A 158 8.13 13.63 -8.65
C GLU A 158 7.40 14.65 -7.75
N GLU A 159 6.15 14.99 -8.09
CA GLU A 159 5.31 15.87 -7.27
C GLU A 159 5.08 15.31 -5.85
N SER A 160 4.99 13.98 -5.73
CA SER A 160 4.80 13.32 -4.45
C SER A 160 6.05 13.45 -3.58
N PHE A 161 7.22 13.19 -4.16
CA PHE A 161 8.49 13.17 -3.44
C PHE A 161 9.01 14.58 -3.14
N LEU A 162 8.92 15.52 -4.08
CA LEU A 162 9.38 16.90 -3.87
C LEU A 162 8.71 17.57 -2.66
N ARG A 163 7.45 17.22 -2.36
CA ARG A 163 6.73 17.71 -1.15
C ARG A 163 7.39 17.29 0.16
N THR A 164 8.06 16.13 0.18
CA THR A 164 8.68 15.59 1.40
C THR A 164 10.20 15.69 1.38
N LEU A 165 10.83 15.84 0.21
CA LEU A 165 12.28 15.82 0.02
C LEU A 165 12.99 16.93 0.82
N ASP A 166 12.57 18.18 0.70
CA ASP A 166 13.21 19.30 1.42
C ASP A 166 13.14 19.15 2.94
N ARG A 167 12.07 18.51 3.45
CA ARG A 167 11.92 18.21 4.88
C ARG A 167 12.82 17.03 5.27
N GLY A 168 12.85 15.97 4.46
CA GLY A 168 13.70 14.82 4.66
C GLY A 168 15.19 15.19 4.66
N MET A 169 15.64 16.02 3.73
CA MET A 169 17.03 16.48 3.65
C MET A 169 17.45 17.31 4.87
N ARG A 170 16.57 18.21 5.36
CA ARG A 170 16.82 18.97 6.59
C ARG A 170 16.95 18.04 7.79
N LEU A 171 16.01 17.12 7.96
CA LEU A 171 16.01 16.19 9.09
C LEU A 171 17.22 15.23 9.05
N PHE A 172 17.62 14.76 7.87
CA PHE A 172 18.86 14.03 7.71
C PHE A 172 20.06 14.86 8.19
N GLY A 173 20.11 16.15 7.83
CA GLY A 173 21.13 17.07 8.32
C GLY A 173 21.18 17.17 9.84
N ASP A 174 20.02 17.26 10.49
CA ASP A 174 19.90 17.29 11.95
C ASP A 174 20.39 15.98 12.59
N VAL A 175 19.98 14.83 12.04
CA VAL A 175 20.41 13.49 12.48
C VAL A 175 21.92 13.31 12.30
N ALA A 176 22.47 13.73 11.16
CA ALA A 176 23.90 13.65 10.87
C ALA A 176 24.72 14.53 11.81
N THR A 177 24.25 15.75 12.09
CA THR A 177 24.88 16.68 13.04
C THR A 177 24.87 16.10 14.45
N LYS A 178 23.70 15.67 14.93
CA LYS A 178 23.53 15.00 16.23
C LYS A 178 24.44 13.78 16.37
N THR A 179 24.59 12.99 15.31
CA THR A 179 25.47 11.79 15.30
C THR A 179 26.93 12.20 15.44
N LYS A 180 27.38 13.23 14.72
CA LYS A 180 28.74 13.78 14.80
C LYS A 180 29.03 14.40 16.16
N ASP A 181 28.11 15.20 16.69
CA ASP A 181 28.24 15.85 18.00
C ASP A 181 28.32 14.83 19.14
N ALA A 182 27.65 13.69 18.99
CA ALA A 182 27.75 12.55 19.89
C ALA A 182 29.03 11.71 19.71
N GLY A 183 29.95 12.12 18.82
CA GLY A 183 31.20 11.40 18.53
C GLY A 183 31.02 10.06 17.79
N LYS A 184 29.84 9.82 17.21
CA LYS A 184 29.52 8.58 16.50
C LYS A 184 29.80 8.72 14.99
N LYS A 185 30.15 7.61 14.35
CA LYS A 185 30.35 7.52 12.88
C LYS A 185 29.21 6.82 12.15
N VAL A 186 28.18 6.38 12.87
CA VAL A 186 27.10 5.56 12.33
C VAL A 186 25.76 6.13 12.80
N ILE A 187 24.88 6.43 11.85
CA ILE A 187 23.48 6.83 12.11
C ILE A 187 22.71 5.59 12.57
N SER A 188 21.92 5.73 13.63
CA SER A 188 21.21 4.59 14.24
C SER A 188 20.15 4.00 13.32
N GLY A 189 19.87 2.70 13.47
CA GLY A 189 18.83 2.03 12.70
C GLY A 189 17.43 2.63 12.91
N ASP A 190 17.16 3.18 14.10
CA ASP A 190 15.93 3.89 14.42
C ASP A 190 15.81 5.20 13.64
N ASP A 191 16.87 6.01 13.60
CA ASP A 191 16.85 7.27 12.84
C ASP A 191 16.70 7.00 11.33
N VAL A 192 17.38 5.96 10.80
CA VAL A 192 17.22 5.53 9.39
C VAL A 192 15.80 5.03 9.12
N PHE A 193 15.21 4.30 10.07
CA PHE A 193 13.84 3.82 9.99
C PHE A 193 12.84 4.98 9.96
N ASP A 194 13.03 6.01 10.79
CA ASP A 194 12.15 7.17 10.83
C ASP A 194 12.27 8.01 9.56
N LEU A 195 13.51 8.26 9.08
CA LEU A 195 13.79 8.92 7.80
C LEU A 195 13.08 8.22 6.63
N HIS A 196 13.04 6.89 6.65
CA HIS A 196 12.34 6.10 5.66
C HIS A 196 10.82 6.13 5.82
N THR A 197 10.29 5.67 6.95
CA THR A 197 8.85 5.42 7.11
C THR A 197 8.02 6.69 7.24
N THR A 198 8.59 7.74 7.85
CA THR A 198 7.87 8.98 8.11
C THR A 198 8.10 10.01 7.01
N TYR A 199 9.28 10.01 6.37
CA TYR A 199 9.71 11.09 5.49
C TYR A 199 10.07 10.65 4.07
N GLY A 200 10.03 9.34 3.78
CA GLY A 200 10.22 8.80 2.44
C GLY A 200 11.67 8.74 1.95
N LEU A 201 12.67 8.95 2.82
CA LEU A 201 14.07 8.76 2.49
C LEU A 201 14.45 7.29 2.68
N PHE A 202 14.47 6.55 1.58
CA PHE A 202 14.87 5.15 1.61
C PHE A 202 16.27 4.95 2.22
N SER A 203 16.52 3.76 2.77
CA SER A 203 17.77 3.46 3.46
C SER A 203 18.99 3.54 2.55
N ASP A 204 18.83 3.29 1.25
CA ASP A 204 19.88 3.46 0.24
C ASP A 204 20.22 4.94 0.01
N ILE A 205 19.22 5.83 -0.07
CA ILE A 205 19.42 7.28 -0.19
C ILE A 205 20.06 7.81 1.10
N THR A 206 19.57 7.38 2.25
CA THR A 206 20.12 7.75 3.56
C THR A 206 21.58 7.29 3.70
N ARG A 207 21.92 6.09 3.19
CA ARG A 207 23.30 5.60 3.16
C ARG A 207 24.21 6.49 2.33
N GLN A 208 23.80 6.84 1.11
CA GLN A 208 24.58 7.72 0.24
C GLN A 208 24.82 9.10 0.88
N MET A 209 23.76 9.69 1.44
CA MET A 209 23.86 10.97 2.14
C MET A 209 24.78 10.88 3.36
N ALA A 210 24.77 9.75 4.08
CA ALA A 210 25.69 9.51 5.20
C ALA A 210 27.14 9.47 4.71
N GLU A 211 27.43 8.73 3.63
CA GLU A 211 28.77 8.61 3.05
C GLU A 211 29.32 9.98 2.59
N GLU A 212 28.49 10.81 1.95
CA GLU A 212 28.83 12.18 1.52
C GLU A 212 29.32 13.06 2.68
N VAL A 213 28.85 12.81 3.91
CA VAL A 213 29.25 13.56 5.11
C VAL A 213 30.21 12.78 6.02
N GLY A 214 30.76 11.65 5.55
CA GLY A 214 31.73 10.83 6.28
C GLY A 214 31.13 9.96 7.39
N LEU A 215 29.84 9.61 7.29
CA LEU A 215 29.11 8.73 8.20
C LEU A 215 28.70 7.43 7.49
N GLY A 216 28.41 6.39 8.28
CA GLY A 216 27.71 5.18 7.84
C GLY A 216 26.30 5.09 8.41
N ILE A 217 25.58 4.02 8.06
CA ILE A 217 24.26 3.70 8.63
C ILE A 217 24.26 2.32 9.27
N ASP A 218 23.49 2.16 10.35
CA ASP A 218 23.21 0.87 10.97
C ASP A 218 22.12 0.12 10.19
N ALA A 219 22.55 -0.65 9.19
CA ALA A 219 21.65 -1.40 8.32
C ALA A 219 20.91 -2.52 9.06
N ASP A 220 21.58 -3.18 10.01
CA ASP A 220 21.02 -4.30 10.78
C ASP A 220 19.95 -3.82 11.75
N GLY A 221 20.20 -2.70 12.44
CA GLY A 221 19.21 -2.05 13.30
C GLY A 221 17.98 -1.59 12.53
N TYR A 222 18.18 -0.98 11.35
CA TYR A 222 17.09 -0.58 10.46
C TYR A 222 16.25 -1.80 10.02
N GLN A 223 16.89 -2.91 9.65
CA GLN A 223 16.20 -4.12 9.20
C GLN A 223 15.34 -4.73 10.31
N LYS A 224 15.87 -4.83 11.54
CA LYS A 224 15.12 -5.30 12.72
C LYS A 224 13.89 -4.43 13.00
N ARG A 225 14.01 -3.11 12.83
CA ARG A 225 12.88 -2.17 12.98
C ARG A 225 11.85 -2.35 11.89
N MET A 226 12.28 -2.61 10.65
CA MET A 226 11.38 -2.89 9.54
C MET A 226 10.62 -4.20 9.73
N GLU A 227 11.27 -5.24 10.26
CA GLU A 227 10.64 -6.51 10.64
C GLU A 227 9.62 -6.31 11.76
N THR A 228 10.00 -5.61 12.83
CA THR A 228 9.07 -5.26 13.92
C THR A 228 7.87 -4.47 13.41
N PHE A 229 8.07 -3.51 12.51
CA PHE A 229 7.00 -2.71 11.92
C PHE A 229 6.06 -3.57 11.06
N ARG A 230 6.59 -4.52 10.28
CA ARG A 230 5.80 -5.50 9.52
C ARG A 230 4.99 -6.40 10.44
N ASP A 231 5.59 -6.90 11.52
CA ASP A 231 4.91 -7.77 12.49
C ASP A 231 3.81 -7.02 13.25
N THR A 232 4.01 -5.74 13.54
CA THR A 232 3.03 -4.91 14.29
C THR A 232 1.87 -4.45 13.40
N SER A 233 2.12 -4.23 12.11
CA SER A 233 1.10 -3.86 11.11
C SER A 233 0.37 -5.08 10.51
N GLY A 234 0.89 -6.29 10.70
CA GLY A 234 0.35 -7.56 10.20
C GLY A 234 -0.15 -8.52 11.29
N LYS A 235 -0.73 -8.03 12.39
CA LYS A 235 -1.29 -8.90 13.44
C LYS A 235 -2.54 -9.66 12.96
N ASP A 236 -2.30 -10.77 12.26
CA ASP A 236 -3.18 -11.94 12.24
C ASP A 236 -2.31 -13.21 12.14
N ARG A 237 -2.05 -13.83 13.30
CA ARG A 237 -1.46 -15.16 13.57
C ARG A 237 -0.08 -15.44 12.94
N LYS A 238 0.81 -16.12 13.68
CA LYS A 238 2.08 -16.63 13.13
C LYS A 238 1.78 -17.65 12.01
N LYS A 239 1.62 -17.18 10.78
CA LYS A 239 1.51 -18.01 9.57
C LYS A 239 2.85 -18.73 9.41
N LEU A 240 2.85 -20.03 9.17
CA LEU A 240 4.08 -20.78 8.87
C LEU A 240 4.60 -20.26 7.51
N VAL A 241 5.61 -19.38 7.51
CA VAL A 241 6.15 -18.76 6.29
C VAL A 241 7.18 -19.69 5.67
N ILE A 242 6.73 -20.57 4.78
CA ILE A 242 7.60 -21.45 3.98
C ILE A 242 7.93 -20.73 2.67
N THR A 243 9.10 -20.11 2.60
CA THR A 243 9.54 -19.33 1.42
C THR A 243 10.63 -20.01 0.61
N ALA A 244 11.37 -20.93 1.21
CA ALA A 244 12.38 -21.74 0.56
C ALA A 244 12.37 -23.13 1.20
N ILE A 245 12.61 -24.16 0.41
CA ILE A 245 12.64 -25.54 0.86
C ILE A 245 13.93 -26.20 0.38
N ASP A 246 14.63 -26.85 1.31
CA ASP A 246 15.74 -27.76 1.00
C ASP A 246 15.16 -29.14 0.66
N GLY A 247 15.04 -29.41 -0.65
CA GLY A 247 14.55 -30.67 -1.20
C GLY A 247 13.63 -30.52 -2.41
N ILE A 248 13.41 -31.60 -3.16
CA ILE A 248 12.43 -31.63 -4.26
C ILE A 248 11.05 -31.90 -3.66
N LEU A 249 10.12 -30.95 -3.79
CA LEU A 249 8.71 -31.20 -3.48
C LEU A 249 8.12 -32.21 -4.50
N PRO A 250 7.45 -33.27 -4.03
CA PRO A 250 6.72 -34.16 -4.92
C PRO A 250 5.54 -33.43 -5.57
N VAL A 251 5.19 -33.88 -6.78
CA VAL A 251 3.99 -33.40 -7.49
C VAL A 251 2.75 -33.88 -6.75
N CYS A 252 1.76 -33.01 -6.59
CA CYS A 252 0.48 -33.30 -5.96
C CYS A 252 -0.65 -33.11 -6.97
N ASP A 253 -1.49 -34.13 -7.19
CA ASP A 253 -2.71 -34.01 -7.98
C ASP A 253 -3.80 -33.29 -7.18
N ASP A 254 -4.03 -32.02 -7.51
CA ASP A 254 -5.01 -31.18 -6.86
C ASP A 254 -6.32 -31.03 -7.67
N SER A 255 -6.59 -31.92 -8.63
CA SER A 255 -7.78 -31.85 -9.50
C SER A 255 -9.10 -32.04 -8.72
N ALA A 256 -9.06 -32.79 -7.61
CA ALA A 256 -10.22 -33.06 -6.75
C ALA A 256 -10.78 -31.81 -6.06
N LYS A 257 -10.00 -30.72 -5.95
CA LYS A 257 -10.42 -29.47 -5.30
C LYS A 257 -11.66 -28.81 -5.91
N TYR A 258 -11.94 -29.12 -7.19
CA TYR A 258 -13.14 -28.64 -7.91
C TYR A 258 -14.34 -29.59 -7.83
N GLN A 259 -14.15 -30.81 -7.33
CA GLN A 259 -15.17 -31.86 -7.34
C GLN A 259 -15.87 -32.01 -5.98
N GLY A 260 -15.17 -31.69 -4.88
CA GLY A 260 -15.72 -31.81 -3.55
C GLY A 260 -14.78 -31.34 -2.44
N THR A 261 -15.18 -31.60 -1.20
CA THR A 261 -14.46 -31.22 0.02
C THR A 261 -13.85 -32.42 0.74
N SER A 262 -13.83 -33.59 0.10
CA SER A 262 -13.22 -34.81 0.63
C SER A 262 -12.44 -35.55 -0.45
N ALA A 263 -11.39 -36.26 -0.03
CA ALA A 263 -10.57 -37.10 -0.90
C ALA A 263 -9.82 -38.14 -0.05
N ASN A 264 -9.28 -39.17 -0.70
CA ASN A 264 -8.28 -40.04 -0.10
C ASN A 264 -6.93 -39.76 -0.77
N ALA A 265 -5.85 -39.77 0.00
CA ALA A 265 -4.50 -39.55 -0.50
C ALA A 265 -3.48 -40.30 0.35
N THR A 266 -2.27 -40.48 -0.17
CA THR A 266 -1.14 -41.01 0.58
C THR A 266 -0.27 -39.85 1.08
N LEU A 267 0.10 -39.89 2.36
CA LEU A 267 1.04 -38.94 2.94
C LEU A 267 2.45 -39.23 2.45
N VAL A 268 3.00 -38.35 1.62
CA VAL A 268 4.36 -38.51 1.07
C VAL A 268 5.42 -38.05 2.07
N GLY A 269 5.09 -37.08 2.91
CA GLY A 269 6.01 -36.53 3.91
C GLY A 269 5.53 -35.19 4.46
N TRP A 270 6.46 -34.40 4.99
CA TRP A 270 6.18 -33.06 5.48
C TRP A 270 7.39 -32.13 5.35
N VAL A 271 7.11 -30.84 5.46
CA VAL A 271 8.10 -29.78 5.57
C VAL A 271 8.12 -29.31 7.02
N LEU A 272 9.29 -29.36 7.63
CA LEU A 272 9.57 -28.83 8.97
C LEU A 272 10.89 -28.06 8.89
N ASP A 273 10.95 -26.85 9.44
CA ASP A 273 12.14 -25.99 9.40
C ASP A 273 12.74 -25.88 7.98
N ASN A 274 11.88 -25.66 6.98
CA ASN A 274 12.21 -25.59 5.55
C ASN A 274 12.87 -26.85 4.96
N THR A 275 12.86 -27.98 5.66
CA THR A 275 13.44 -29.25 5.19
C THR A 275 12.35 -30.25 4.83
N VAL A 276 12.44 -30.88 3.66
CA VAL A 276 11.51 -31.97 3.26
C VAL A 276 11.93 -33.27 3.93
N THR A 277 11.04 -33.81 4.75
CA THR A 277 11.19 -35.11 5.40
C THR A 277 10.19 -36.11 4.83
N ARG A 278 10.67 -37.29 4.42
CA ARG A 278 9.86 -38.38 3.83
C ARG A 278 9.81 -39.65 4.69
N THR A 279 10.35 -39.61 5.90
CA THR A 279 10.46 -40.76 6.80
C THR A 279 10.27 -40.33 8.24
N GLY A 280 9.75 -41.21 9.09
CA GLY A 280 9.59 -40.96 10.53
C GLY A 280 8.16 -40.62 10.93
N LYS A 281 8.00 -40.01 12.12
CA LYS A 281 6.70 -39.70 12.72
C LYS A 281 6.65 -38.28 13.25
N LEU A 282 5.55 -37.58 13.01
CA LEU A 282 5.17 -36.35 13.70
C LEU A 282 4.25 -36.70 14.86
N LEU A 283 4.62 -36.26 16.07
CA LEU A 283 3.83 -36.50 17.28
C LEU A 283 2.83 -35.37 17.52
N THR A 284 1.83 -35.63 18.37
CA THR A 284 0.84 -34.63 18.81
C THR A 284 1.51 -33.32 19.23
N GLY A 285 0.97 -32.19 18.76
CA GLY A 285 1.49 -30.84 18.99
C GLY A 285 2.57 -30.39 17.99
N ALA A 286 3.11 -31.28 17.15
CA ALA A 286 4.06 -30.90 16.13
C ALA A 286 3.40 -30.02 15.05
N GLN A 287 4.00 -28.86 14.76
CA GLN A 287 3.62 -27.99 13.65
C GLN A 287 4.47 -28.31 12.43
N ALA A 288 3.84 -28.55 11.28
CA ALA A 288 4.53 -28.86 10.04
C ALA A 288 3.65 -28.48 8.84
N ALA A 289 4.16 -28.64 7.62
CA ALA A 289 3.32 -28.65 6.43
C ALA A 289 3.33 -30.03 5.76
N LEU A 290 2.20 -30.73 5.77
CA LEU A 290 2.11 -32.06 5.17
C LEU A 290 2.10 -31.98 3.65
N VAL A 291 2.69 -33.00 3.02
CA VAL A 291 2.77 -33.16 1.57
C VAL A 291 2.13 -34.47 1.17
N LEU A 292 1.16 -34.40 0.26
CA LEU A 292 0.34 -35.52 -0.21
C LEU A 292 0.56 -35.76 -1.71
N ASP A 293 0.24 -36.95 -2.20
CA ASP A 293 0.24 -37.28 -3.63
C ASP A 293 -0.98 -36.71 -4.36
N ALA A 294 -2.11 -36.56 -3.67
CA ALA A 294 -3.34 -35.92 -4.17
C ALA A 294 -4.03 -35.08 -3.07
N THR A 295 -4.85 -34.11 -3.45
CA THR A 295 -5.61 -33.30 -2.48
C THR A 295 -6.91 -32.69 -3.02
N SER A 296 -7.90 -32.57 -2.13
CA SER A 296 -9.12 -31.77 -2.36
C SER A 296 -9.03 -30.36 -1.77
N PHE A 297 -7.94 -30.03 -1.06
CA PHE A 297 -7.70 -28.69 -0.53
C PHE A 297 -7.26 -27.75 -1.65
N TYR A 298 -7.85 -26.56 -1.69
CA TYR A 298 -7.41 -25.47 -2.55
C TYR A 298 -6.26 -24.75 -1.87
N ALA A 299 -5.13 -24.66 -2.57
CA ALA A 299 -3.98 -23.88 -2.13
C ALA A 299 -4.15 -22.39 -2.48
N GLU A 300 -3.74 -21.51 -1.56
CA GLU A 300 -3.82 -20.06 -1.74
C GLU A 300 -3.21 -19.62 -3.08
N GLN A 301 -4.04 -19.08 -3.96
CA GLN A 301 -3.63 -18.54 -5.26
C GLN A 301 -4.75 -17.66 -5.85
N GLY A 302 -4.38 -16.70 -6.70
CA GLY A 302 -5.34 -15.86 -7.44
C GLY A 302 -6.21 -14.96 -6.55
N GLY A 303 -5.72 -14.63 -5.35
CA GLY A 303 -6.47 -13.85 -4.34
C GLY A 303 -7.34 -14.69 -3.42
N GLN A 304 -7.68 -15.94 -3.77
CA GLN A 304 -8.40 -16.86 -2.88
C GLN A 304 -7.47 -17.46 -1.83
N VAL A 305 -7.87 -17.35 -0.55
CA VAL A 305 -7.14 -17.96 0.58
C VAL A 305 -7.19 -19.49 0.53
N GLY A 306 -6.16 -20.12 1.10
CA GLY A 306 -6.05 -21.57 1.22
C GLY A 306 -7.16 -22.17 2.09
N ASP A 307 -7.47 -23.43 1.85
CA ASP A 307 -8.42 -24.18 2.67
C ASP A 307 -7.85 -24.61 4.01
N THR A 308 -8.80 -24.83 4.93
CA THR A 308 -8.58 -25.40 6.25
C THR A 308 -9.43 -26.66 6.40
N GLY A 309 -9.08 -27.52 7.35
CA GLY A 309 -9.79 -28.79 7.54
C GLY A 309 -8.96 -29.79 8.31
N THR A 310 -9.15 -31.07 8.03
CA THR A 310 -8.42 -32.16 8.68
C THR A 310 -7.88 -33.17 7.66
N ILE A 311 -6.76 -33.78 8.01
CA ILE A 311 -6.18 -34.95 7.37
C ILE A 311 -6.12 -36.05 8.43
N THR A 312 -6.89 -37.11 8.24
CA THR A 312 -7.02 -38.21 9.19
C THR A 312 -6.31 -39.44 8.66
N THR A 313 -5.46 -40.05 9.47
CA THR A 313 -4.82 -41.34 9.21
C THR A 313 -5.34 -42.38 10.21
N GLU A 314 -4.93 -43.64 10.08
CA GLU A 314 -5.25 -44.67 11.09
C GLU A 314 -4.68 -44.33 12.48
N THR A 315 -3.57 -43.58 12.55
CA THR A 315 -2.82 -43.36 13.79
C THR A 315 -2.98 -41.98 14.40
N GLY A 316 -3.63 -41.04 13.70
CA GLY A 316 -3.75 -39.67 14.18
C GLY A 316 -4.49 -38.73 13.24
N VAL A 317 -4.78 -37.54 13.77
CA VAL A 317 -5.47 -36.45 13.08
C VAL A 317 -4.55 -35.24 12.99
N PHE A 318 -4.41 -34.70 11.78
CA PHE A 318 -3.72 -33.43 11.53
C PHE A 318 -4.73 -32.35 11.19
N ARG A 319 -4.71 -31.24 11.93
CA ARG A 319 -5.58 -30.08 11.70
C ARG A 319 -4.86 -29.10 10.78
N VAL A 320 -5.38 -28.95 9.57
CA VAL A 320 -4.88 -28.02 8.55
C VAL A 320 -5.39 -26.62 8.85
N GLU A 321 -4.47 -25.69 9.05
CA GLU A 321 -4.73 -24.29 9.35
C GLU A 321 -4.59 -23.40 8.11
N ASP A 322 -3.84 -23.84 7.10
CA ASP A 322 -3.73 -23.20 5.80
C ASP A 322 -3.22 -24.18 4.73
N THR A 323 -3.51 -23.89 3.46
CA THR A 323 -3.02 -24.66 2.32
C THR A 323 -2.28 -23.74 1.35
N LEU A 324 -1.01 -24.02 1.08
CA LEU A 324 -0.11 -23.17 0.32
C LEU A 324 0.39 -23.88 -0.94
N LYS A 325 0.74 -23.09 -1.96
CA LYS A 325 1.36 -23.58 -3.19
C LYS A 325 2.80 -23.10 -3.28
N LEU A 326 3.74 -24.03 -3.50
CA LEU A 326 5.15 -23.72 -3.77
C LEU A 326 5.61 -24.49 -5.00
N GLY A 327 5.78 -23.80 -6.13
CA GLY A 327 5.96 -24.44 -7.43
C GLY A 327 4.73 -25.30 -7.77
N ASP A 328 4.95 -26.57 -8.08
CA ASP A 328 3.89 -27.56 -8.34
C ASP A 328 3.48 -28.35 -7.08
N GLY A 329 4.12 -28.09 -5.93
CA GLY A 329 3.81 -28.75 -4.68
C GLY A 329 2.71 -28.04 -3.89
N ILE A 330 1.84 -28.84 -3.25
CA ILE A 330 0.81 -28.37 -2.33
C ILE A 330 1.19 -28.71 -0.89
N LEU A 331 1.17 -27.70 -0.02
CA LEU A 331 1.59 -27.78 1.36
C LEU A 331 0.39 -27.56 2.28
N HIS A 332 0.13 -28.50 3.18
CA HIS A 332 -0.97 -28.43 4.15
C HIS A 332 -0.40 -28.04 5.52
N ALA A 333 -0.32 -26.74 5.78
CA ALA A 333 0.27 -26.19 7.01
C ALA A 333 -0.69 -26.35 8.19
N GLY A 334 -0.20 -26.85 9.30
CA GLY A 334 -1.04 -27.09 10.47
C GLY A 334 -0.32 -27.80 11.61
N VAL A 335 -1.10 -28.49 12.43
CA VAL A 335 -0.62 -29.15 13.66
C VAL A 335 -1.18 -30.56 13.79
N VAL A 336 -0.38 -31.50 14.31
CA VAL A 336 -0.88 -32.80 14.75
C VAL A 336 -1.79 -32.60 15.96
N ASP A 337 -3.09 -32.80 15.78
CA ASP A 337 -4.12 -32.55 16.79
C ASP A 337 -4.22 -33.71 17.79
N SER A 338 -4.13 -34.95 17.31
CA SER A 338 -4.11 -36.15 18.14
C SER A 338 -3.35 -37.31 17.49
N GLY A 339 -2.79 -38.20 18.32
CA GLY A 339 -2.04 -39.36 17.87
C GLY A 339 -0.68 -39.01 17.25
N PHE A 340 -0.33 -39.70 16.17
CA PHE A 340 0.85 -39.38 15.37
C PHE A 340 0.59 -39.57 13.88
N ILE A 341 1.39 -38.90 13.06
CA ILE A 341 1.33 -38.92 11.60
C ILE A 341 2.65 -39.48 11.06
N GLU A 342 2.60 -40.51 10.22
CA GLU A 342 3.78 -41.21 9.68
C GLU A 342 3.80 -41.18 8.15
N ALA A 343 4.96 -40.89 7.56
CA ALA A 343 5.10 -40.86 6.10
C ALA A 343 4.80 -42.23 5.49
N GLY A 344 4.10 -42.24 4.36
CA GLY A 344 3.62 -43.43 3.65
C GLY A 344 2.20 -43.88 4.02
N GLN A 345 1.56 -43.24 5.00
CA GLN A 345 0.21 -43.63 5.43
C GLN A 345 -0.87 -43.20 4.44
N ASN A 346 -1.91 -44.02 4.34
CA ASN A 346 -3.17 -43.62 3.72
C ASN A 346 -3.90 -42.62 4.64
N SER A 347 -4.50 -41.62 4.01
CA SER A 347 -5.15 -40.52 4.69
C SER A 347 -6.50 -40.17 4.05
N GLN A 348 -7.44 -39.76 4.90
CA GLN A 348 -8.72 -39.20 4.51
C GLN A 348 -8.69 -37.68 4.74
N LEU A 349 -8.96 -36.95 3.67
CA LEU A 349 -8.93 -35.49 3.63
C LEU A 349 -10.35 -34.97 3.80
N SER A 350 -10.52 -33.99 4.68
CA SER A 350 -11.80 -33.31 4.91
C SER A 350 -11.60 -31.81 5.03
N VAL A 351 -11.96 -31.07 3.98
CA VAL A 351 -11.99 -29.61 3.97
C VAL A 351 -13.17 -29.10 4.80
N ASP A 352 -13.02 -27.98 5.48
CA ASP A 352 -14.13 -27.24 6.09
C ASP A 352 -15.10 -26.75 5.01
N ALA A 353 -16.16 -27.53 4.80
CA ALA A 353 -17.12 -27.28 3.73
C ALA A 353 -17.89 -25.96 3.90
N ALA A 354 -18.17 -25.55 5.14
CA ALA A 354 -18.87 -24.29 5.41
C ALA A 354 -17.98 -23.11 5.06
N ARG A 355 -16.71 -23.14 5.48
CA ARG A 355 -15.72 -22.12 5.13
C ARG A 355 -15.48 -22.06 3.62
N ARG A 356 -15.27 -23.22 2.97
CA ARG A 356 -15.09 -23.32 1.50
C ARG A 356 -16.28 -22.72 0.75
N LYS A 357 -17.51 -22.99 1.20
CA LYS A 357 -18.72 -22.46 0.58
C LYS A 357 -18.75 -20.93 0.65
N SER A 358 -18.44 -20.34 1.80
CA SER A 358 -18.37 -18.88 1.97
C SER A 358 -17.31 -18.25 1.07
N ILE A 359 -16.11 -18.83 1.00
CA ILE A 359 -15.03 -18.38 0.09
C ILE A 359 -15.49 -18.45 -1.37
N THR A 360 -16.09 -19.56 -1.77
CA THR A 360 -16.58 -19.80 -3.14
C THR A 360 -17.67 -18.80 -3.55
N ARG A 361 -18.55 -18.42 -2.60
CA ARG A 361 -19.52 -17.34 -2.79
C ARG A 361 -18.82 -16.00 -3.04
N HIS A 362 -17.89 -15.61 -2.15
CA HIS A 362 -17.14 -14.37 -2.32
C HIS A 362 -16.32 -14.36 -3.61
N HIS A 363 -15.77 -15.49 -4.04
CA HIS A 363 -15.00 -15.58 -5.28
C HIS A 363 -15.88 -15.29 -6.50
N THR A 364 -17.02 -15.99 -6.60
CA THR A 364 -17.98 -15.76 -7.68
C THR A 364 -18.49 -14.31 -7.66
N ALA A 365 -18.78 -13.75 -6.48
CA ALA A 365 -19.15 -12.35 -6.33
C ALA A 365 -18.05 -11.36 -6.75
N THR A 366 -16.77 -11.72 -6.60
CA THR A 366 -15.63 -10.90 -7.03
C THR A 366 -15.63 -10.74 -8.56
N HIS A 367 -15.91 -11.82 -9.29
CA HIS A 367 -16.04 -11.78 -10.75
C HIS A 367 -17.23 -10.91 -11.19
N LEU A 368 -18.38 -11.08 -10.54
CA LEU A 368 -19.55 -10.25 -10.81
C LEU A 368 -19.31 -8.77 -10.51
N MET A 369 -18.63 -8.47 -9.39
CA MET A 369 -18.26 -7.10 -9.04
C MET A 369 -17.28 -6.49 -10.05
N ASN A 370 -16.28 -7.23 -10.52
CA ASN A 370 -15.35 -6.77 -11.56
C ASN A 370 -16.09 -6.45 -12.88
N TRP A 371 -17.02 -7.32 -13.28
CA TRP A 371 -17.91 -7.05 -14.43
C TRP A 371 -18.75 -5.78 -14.22
N ALA A 372 -19.42 -5.66 -13.08
CA ALA A 372 -20.30 -4.54 -12.76
C ALA A 372 -19.53 -3.21 -12.68
N LEU A 373 -18.33 -3.19 -12.08
CA LEU A 373 -17.45 -2.02 -12.04
C LEU A 373 -17.17 -1.46 -13.44
N ARG A 374 -16.83 -2.33 -14.39
CA ARG A 374 -16.55 -1.93 -15.77
C ARG A 374 -17.79 -1.41 -16.48
N LYS A 375 -18.94 -2.02 -16.21
CA LYS A 375 -20.22 -1.61 -16.79
C LYS A 375 -20.68 -0.25 -16.27
N THR A 376 -20.49 0.01 -14.98
CA THR A 376 -20.88 1.27 -14.34
C THR A 376 -19.91 2.41 -14.64
N LEU A 377 -18.60 2.19 -14.52
CA LEU A 377 -17.60 3.25 -14.62
C LEU A 377 -17.11 3.48 -16.06
N GLY A 378 -17.29 2.50 -16.95
CA GLY A 378 -16.75 2.51 -18.30
C GLY A 378 -15.22 2.37 -18.35
N GLY A 379 -14.69 2.17 -19.55
CA GLY A 379 -13.25 2.08 -19.78
C GLY A 379 -12.57 0.83 -19.19
N THR A 380 -11.25 0.91 -19.02
CA THR A 380 -10.43 -0.20 -18.54
C THR A 380 -10.23 -0.10 -17.02
N ILE A 381 -10.95 -0.94 -16.27
CA ILE A 381 -10.77 -1.12 -14.82
C ILE A 381 -9.75 -2.23 -14.56
N ASP A 382 -8.47 -1.87 -14.48
CA ASP A 382 -7.40 -2.84 -14.25
C ASP A 382 -7.35 -3.29 -12.79
N GLN A 383 -7.45 -4.60 -12.56
CA GLN A 383 -7.24 -5.19 -11.24
C GLN A 383 -5.78 -4.97 -10.78
N LYS A 384 -5.62 -4.47 -9.55
CA LYS A 384 -4.32 -4.25 -8.88
C LYS A 384 -4.09 -5.20 -7.70
N GLY A 385 -5.14 -5.84 -7.22
CA GLY A 385 -5.09 -6.74 -6.07
C GLY A 385 -6.45 -7.38 -5.82
N SER A 386 -6.45 -8.56 -5.21
CA SER A 386 -7.68 -9.24 -4.79
C SER A 386 -7.40 -10.08 -3.55
N LEU A 387 -8.36 -10.09 -2.62
CA LEU A 387 -8.43 -11.04 -1.52
C LEU A 387 -9.84 -11.63 -1.50
N VAL A 388 -9.93 -12.95 -1.42
CA VAL A 388 -11.18 -13.67 -1.26
C VAL A 388 -11.02 -14.63 -0.08
N ASP A 389 -11.70 -14.32 1.02
CA ASP A 389 -11.74 -15.16 2.22
C ASP A 389 -13.18 -15.53 2.61
N ALA A 390 -13.35 -16.20 3.76
CA ALA A 390 -14.65 -16.67 4.21
C ALA A 390 -15.56 -15.55 4.73
N GLU A 391 -14.99 -14.39 5.08
CA GLU A 391 -15.69 -13.26 5.68
C GLU A 391 -16.03 -12.19 4.64
N LYS A 392 -15.17 -11.99 3.63
CA LYS A 392 -15.28 -10.92 2.64
C LYS A 392 -14.48 -11.17 1.36
N THR A 393 -14.76 -10.34 0.35
CA THR A 393 -13.86 -10.08 -0.78
C THR A 393 -13.36 -8.65 -0.76
N ARG A 394 -12.10 -8.44 -1.14
CA ARG A 394 -11.50 -7.12 -1.40
C ARG A 394 -11.01 -7.10 -2.83
N PHE A 395 -11.35 -6.06 -3.56
CA PHE A 395 -10.95 -5.89 -4.95
C PHE A 395 -10.32 -4.52 -5.15
N ASP A 396 -9.06 -4.52 -5.56
CA ASP A 396 -8.29 -3.32 -5.81
C ASP A 396 -8.22 -3.09 -7.31
N PHE A 397 -8.49 -1.87 -7.74
CA PHE A 397 -8.54 -1.52 -9.15
C PHE A 397 -8.03 -0.11 -9.42
N ALA A 398 -7.55 0.10 -10.65
CA ALA A 398 -7.10 1.39 -11.12
C ALA A 398 -8.27 2.36 -11.28
N TYR A 399 -8.38 3.34 -10.38
CA TYR A 399 -9.36 4.41 -10.46
C TYR A 399 -8.93 5.60 -9.59
N ASP A 400 -8.99 6.82 -10.12
CA ASP A 400 -8.45 8.00 -9.43
C ASP A 400 -9.42 8.57 -8.38
N LYS A 401 -10.73 8.42 -8.62
CA LYS A 401 -11.79 9.07 -7.82
C LYS A 401 -12.42 8.10 -6.83
N ALA A 402 -12.96 8.63 -5.75
CA ALA A 402 -13.86 7.86 -4.90
C ALA A 402 -15.15 7.61 -5.69
N LEU A 403 -15.75 6.43 -5.51
CA LEU A 403 -17.01 6.12 -6.15
C LEU A 403 -18.12 6.95 -5.47
N SER A 404 -19.04 7.48 -6.27
CA SER A 404 -20.26 8.10 -5.75
C SER A 404 -21.18 7.05 -5.13
N LEU A 405 -22.13 7.49 -4.31
CA LEU A 405 -23.15 6.58 -3.75
C LEU A 405 -23.98 5.93 -4.86
N ASP A 406 -24.29 6.67 -5.94
CA ASP A 406 -25.03 6.16 -7.08
C ASP A 406 -24.23 5.13 -7.89
N GLU A 407 -22.91 5.32 -8.03
CA GLU A 407 -22.02 4.33 -8.67
C GLU A 407 -21.96 3.04 -7.84
N ILE A 408 -21.84 3.15 -6.51
CA ILE A 408 -21.88 1.98 -5.61
C ILE A 408 -23.22 1.25 -5.73
N ALA A 409 -24.34 1.98 -5.67
CA ALA A 409 -25.67 1.39 -5.80
C ALA A 409 -25.84 0.69 -7.16
N SER A 410 -25.41 1.32 -8.26
CA SER A 410 -25.45 0.70 -9.60
C SER A 410 -24.65 -0.60 -9.68
N ILE A 411 -23.47 -0.67 -9.05
CA ILE A 411 -22.66 -1.88 -9.00
C ILE A 411 -23.39 -2.97 -8.19
N GLU A 412 -23.93 -2.63 -7.02
CA GLU A 412 -24.69 -3.57 -6.20
C GLU A 412 -25.93 -4.11 -6.92
N ASP A 413 -26.66 -3.25 -7.64
CA ASP A 413 -27.86 -3.61 -8.40
C ASP A 413 -27.53 -4.56 -9.55
N LEU A 414 -26.47 -4.29 -10.31
CA LEU A 414 -26.01 -5.17 -11.38
C LEU A 414 -25.62 -6.56 -10.86
N VAL A 415 -24.85 -6.61 -9.77
CA VAL A 415 -24.43 -7.89 -9.18
C VAL A 415 -25.62 -8.66 -8.62
N ASN A 416 -26.48 -8.01 -7.82
CA ASN A 416 -27.66 -8.67 -7.26
C ASN A 416 -28.66 -9.07 -8.34
N GLY A 417 -28.79 -8.32 -9.44
CA GLY A 417 -29.58 -8.71 -10.61
C GLY A 417 -29.13 -10.03 -11.20
N VAL A 418 -27.83 -10.19 -11.46
CA VAL A 418 -27.27 -11.46 -11.97
C VAL A 418 -27.47 -12.61 -10.97
N ILE A 419 -27.41 -12.33 -9.67
CA ILE A 419 -27.67 -13.34 -8.64
C ILE A 419 -29.14 -13.78 -8.67
N LEU A 420 -30.08 -12.84 -8.79
CA LEU A 420 -31.51 -13.13 -8.90
C LEU A 420 -31.86 -13.91 -10.17
N ASP A 421 -31.16 -13.65 -11.28
CA ASP A 421 -31.32 -14.39 -12.54
C ASP A 421 -30.84 -15.85 -12.46
N ASN A 422 -30.12 -16.22 -11.39
CA ASN A 422 -29.66 -17.58 -11.12
C ASN A 422 -28.92 -18.24 -12.31
N LEU A 423 -28.03 -17.47 -12.94
CA LEU A 423 -27.28 -17.89 -14.13
C LEU A 423 -26.28 -19.00 -13.78
N ALA A 424 -26.13 -19.97 -14.69
CA ALA A 424 -25.16 -21.06 -14.54
C ALA A 424 -23.73 -20.52 -14.55
N VAL A 425 -22.87 -21.06 -13.69
CA VAL A 425 -21.45 -20.73 -13.63
C VAL A 425 -20.65 -21.89 -14.19
N ASN A 426 -19.97 -21.68 -15.32
CA ASN A 426 -19.25 -22.74 -16.03
C ASN A 426 -17.74 -22.49 -15.98
N ALA A 427 -16.97 -23.56 -15.79
CA ALA A 427 -15.51 -23.52 -15.84
C ALA A 427 -15.00 -24.54 -16.87
N THR A 428 -14.25 -24.08 -17.87
CA THR A 428 -13.77 -24.91 -18.97
C THR A 428 -12.26 -24.78 -19.12
N LEU A 429 -11.57 -25.89 -19.35
CA LEU A 429 -10.16 -25.89 -19.76
C LEU A 429 -10.08 -25.73 -21.28
N MET A 430 -9.21 -24.84 -21.74
CA MET A 430 -9.00 -24.59 -23.17
C MET A 430 -7.55 -24.18 -23.45
N PRO A 431 -7.06 -24.36 -24.69
CA PRO A 431 -5.74 -23.90 -25.08
C PRO A 431 -5.59 -22.39 -24.84
N LEU A 432 -4.47 -21.97 -24.26
CA LEU A 432 -4.24 -20.57 -23.87
C LEU A 432 -4.37 -19.61 -25.05
N ALA A 433 -3.95 -20.03 -26.25
CA ALA A 433 -4.07 -19.24 -27.47
C ALA A 433 -5.53 -19.00 -27.87
N GLU A 434 -6.39 -20.02 -27.80
CA GLU A 434 -7.82 -19.91 -28.08
C GLU A 434 -8.53 -19.06 -27.02
N ALA A 435 -8.19 -19.30 -25.76
CA ALA A 435 -8.76 -18.60 -24.61
C ALA A 435 -8.55 -17.08 -24.69
N ARG A 436 -7.36 -16.64 -25.14
CA ARG A 436 -7.02 -15.22 -25.30
C ARG A 436 -7.80 -14.52 -26.42
N ASN A 437 -8.28 -15.29 -27.40
CA ASN A 437 -9.03 -14.76 -28.53
C ASN A 437 -10.54 -14.65 -28.24
N LEU A 438 -11.00 -15.10 -27.07
CA LEU A 438 -12.41 -14.99 -26.69
C LEU A 438 -12.81 -13.51 -26.47
N PRO A 439 -13.83 -13.02 -27.18
CA PRO A 439 -14.41 -11.70 -26.94
C PRO A 439 -14.74 -11.45 -25.47
N GLY A 440 -14.21 -10.36 -24.91
CA GLY A 440 -14.50 -9.94 -23.54
C GLY A 440 -13.80 -10.76 -22.44
N VAL A 441 -12.92 -11.71 -22.80
CA VAL A 441 -12.16 -12.50 -21.83
C VAL A 441 -11.21 -11.62 -21.04
N ARG A 442 -11.21 -11.81 -19.73
CA ARG A 442 -10.40 -11.01 -18.82
C ARG A 442 -9.26 -11.84 -18.28
N ALA A 443 -8.08 -11.24 -18.30
CA ALA A 443 -6.88 -11.75 -17.67
C ALA A 443 -6.19 -10.58 -16.97
N VAL A 444 -5.46 -10.88 -15.90
CA VAL A 444 -4.63 -9.90 -15.20
C VAL A 444 -3.35 -9.71 -16.00
N PHE A 445 -3.06 -8.47 -16.38
CA PHE A 445 -1.89 -8.13 -17.19
C PHE A 445 -0.59 -8.47 -16.45
N GLY A 446 0.31 -9.23 -17.10
CA GLY A 446 1.61 -9.62 -16.55
C GLY A 446 1.64 -10.94 -15.77
N GLU A 447 0.49 -11.59 -15.57
CA GLU A 447 0.42 -12.93 -14.97
C GLU A 447 0.76 -14.03 -15.98
N LYS A 448 1.45 -15.08 -15.51
CA LYS A 448 1.68 -16.30 -16.30
C LYS A 448 0.53 -17.27 -16.06
N TYR A 449 -0.15 -17.66 -17.13
CA TYR A 449 -1.23 -18.65 -17.10
C TYR A 449 -0.73 -20.01 -17.60
N PRO A 450 -1.20 -21.12 -17.00
CA PRO A 450 -0.93 -22.45 -17.53
C PRO A 450 -1.61 -22.66 -18.89
N ASP A 451 -1.10 -23.61 -19.66
CA ASP A 451 -1.71 -24.09 -20.90
C ASP A 451 -1.94 -25.61 -20.79
N PRO A 452 -3.18 -26.10 -20.76
CA PRO A 452 -4.45 -25.38 -20.94
C PRO A 452 -4.80 -24.44 -19.77
N VAL A 453 -5.48 -23.34 -20.07
CA VAL A 453 -5.96 -22.36 -19.09
C VAL A 453 -7.41 -22.64 -18.70
N ARG A 454 -7.74 -22.42 -17.44
CA ARG A 454 -9.11 -22.52 -16.92
C ARG A 454 -9.84 -21.18 -17.08
N VAL A 455 -10.95 -21.21 -17.80
CA VAL A 455 -11.79 -20.04 -18.08
C VAL A 455 -13.13 -20.20 -17.38
N VAL A 456 -13.49 -19.20 -16.57
CA VAL A 456 -14.71 -19.17 -15.77
C VAL A 456 -15.69 -18.17 -16.39
N THR A 457 -16.93 -18.60 -16.51
CA THR A 457 -18.05 -17.80 -17.03
C THR A 457 -19.22 -17.80 -16.08
N VAL A 458 -19.87 -16.65 -15.91
CA VAL A 458 -21.21 -16.57 -15.33
C VAL A 458 -22.19 -16.28 -16.46
N ALA A 459 -23.12 -17.22 -16.70
CA ALA A 459 -23.96 -17.42 -17.89
C ALA A 459 -23.28 -18.20 -19.04
N LYS A 460 -24.09 -18.63 -20.02
CA LYS A 460 -23.55 -19.18 -21.28
C LYS A 460 -22.90 -18.06 -22.07
N TYR A 461 -21.68 -18.30 -22.53
CA TYR A 461 -21.03 -17.47 -23.52
C TYR A 461 -21.92 -17.37 -24.77
N SER A 462 -22.43 -16.17 -25.06
CA SER A 462 -22.89 -15.80 -26.39
C SER A 462 -22.10 -14.57 -26.83
N ALA A 463 -21.78 -14.49 -28.11
CA ALA A 463 -21.03 -13.36 -28.68
C ALA A 463 -21.72 -12.00 -28.43
N ASP A 464 -23.02 -12.03 -28.11
CA ASP A 464 -23.88 -10.87 -27.87
C ASP A 464 -24.18 -10.61 -26.38
N ALA A 465 -23.81 -11.52 -25.46
CA ALA A 465 -24.08 -11.36 -24.03
C ALA A 465 -22.86 -10.84 -23.27
N GLU A 466 -22.98 -9.62 -22.72
CA GLU A 466 -22.07 -9.08 -21.72
C GLU A 466 -22.07 -9.96 -20.46
N SER A 467 -21.16 -10.91 -20.39
CA SER A 467 -21.01 -11.85 -19.26
C SER A 467 -19.69 -11.64 -18.52
N SER A 468 -19.60 -12.16 -17.30
CA SER A 468 -18.33 -12.23 -16.59
C SER A 468 -17.53 -13.43 -17.11
N LEU A 469 -16.45 -13.18 -17.85
CA LEU A 469 -15.61 -14.18 -18.51
C LEU A 469 -14.14 -13.94 -18.16
N GLU A 470 -13.53 -14.80 -17.34
CA GLU A 470 -12.19 -14.55 -16.79
C GLU A 470 -11.32 -15.80 -16.70
N PHE A 471 -10.00 -15.64 -16.83
CA PHE A 471 -9.03 -16.69 -16.49
C PHE A 471 -8.94 -16.82 -14.97
N CYS A 472 -9.41 -17.95 -14.43
CA CYS A 472 -9.44 -18.15 -12.99
C CYS A 472 -9.22 -19.61 -12.59
N GLY A 473 -8.21 -19.81 -11.73
CA GLY A 473 -7.92 -21.09 -11.10
C GLY A 473 -8.74 -21.38 -9.84
N GLY A 474 -9.57 -20.44 -9.38
CA GLY A 474 -10.34 -20.49 -8.15
C GLY A 474 -11.52 -21.47 -8.11
N THR A 475 -12.06 -21.68 -6.90
CA THR A 475 -13.32 -22.41 -6.72
C THR A 475 -14.51 -21.47 -6.94
N HIS A 476 -15.52 -21.93 -7.68
CA HIS A 476 -16.73 -21.16 -8.01
C HIS A 476 -18.01 -21.92 -7.67
N LEU A 477 -19.11 -21.18 -7.54
CA LEU A 477 -20.44 -21.73 -7.36
C LEU A 477 -20.90 -22.47 -8.63
N GLY A 478 -21.94 -23.29 -8.53
CA GLY A 478 -22.57 -23.90 -9.71
C GLY A 478 -23.51 -22.94 -10.45
N ASN A 479 -24.11 -21.99 -9.73
CA ASN A 479 -24.97 -20.93 -10.25
C ASN A 479 -24.80 -19.65 -9.43
N SER A 480 -25.17 -18.49 -10.00
CA SER A 480 -25.08 -17.21 -9.32
C SER A 480 -26.04 -17.08 -8.14
N GLY A 481 -27.19 -17.77 -8.17
CA GLY A 481 -28.21 -17.74 -7.11
C GLY A 481 -27.67 -18.21 -5.75
N GLU A 482 -26.75 -19.17 -5.75
CA GLU A 482 -26.09 -19.67 -4.55
C GLU A 482 -25.27 -18.61 -3.79
N ALA A 483 -24.91 -17.49 -4.44
CA ALA A 483 -24.22 -16.38 -3.79
C ALA A 483 -25.12 -15.70 -2.74
N GLY A 484 -26.43 -15.62 -2.98
CA GLY A 484 -27.38 -14.91 -2.12
C GLY A 484 -27.26 -13.39 -2.26
N SER A 485 -27.40 -12.63 -1.17
CA SER A 485 -27.28 -11.16 -1.27
C SER A 485 -25.82 -10.74 -1.45
N PHE A 486 -25.56 -9.72 -2.26
CA PHE A 486 -24.28 -9.04 -2.36
C PHE A 486 -24.38 -7.62 -1.80
N MET A 487 -23.31 -7.16 -1.16
CA MET A 487 -23.22 -5.82 -0.59
C MET A 487 -21.78 -5.32 -0.52
N ILE A 488 -21.54 -4.09 -0.94
CA ILE A 488 -20.30 -3.33 -0.74
C ILE A 488 -20.37 -2.71 0.65
N VAL A 489 -19.40 -3.04 1.50
CA VAL A 489 -19.35 -2.55 2.90
C VAL A 489 -18.45 -1.34 3.08
N SER A 490 -17.43 -1.18 2.23
CA SER A 490 -16.55 -0.02 2.27
C SER A 490 -15.84 0.23 0.94
N GLN A 491 -15.43 1.48 0.77
CA GLN A 491 -14.46 1.89 -0.25
C GLN A 491 -13.29 2.64 0.39
N GLU A 492 -12.08 2.41 -0.11
CA GLU A 492 -10.85 2.99 0.44
C GLU A 492 -9.87 3.38 -0.69
N ALA A 493 -9.03 4.39 -0.43
CA ALA A 493 -7.86 4.67 -1.27
C ALA A 493 -6.67 3.86 -0.74
N VAL A 494 -6.18 2.90 -1.53
CA VAL A 494 -4.99 2.09 -1.15
C VAL A 494 -3.70 2.82 -1.53
N GLY A 495 -3.76 3.63 -2.57
CA GLY A 495 -2.66 4.43 -3.09
C GLY A 495 -3.15 5.38 -4.18
N LYS A 496 -2.24 6.19 -4.73
CA LYS A 496 -2.56 7.08 -5.85
C LYS A 496 -3.05 6.24 -7.04
N GLY A 497 -4.21 6.58 -7.57
CA GLY A 497 -4.85 5.87 -8.69
C GLY A 497 -5.34 4.45 -8.39
N VAL A 498 -5.40 4.03 -7.12
CA VAL A 498 -5.88 2.68 -6.73
C VAL A 498 -6.96 2.77 -5.68
N ARG A 499 -8.14 2.24 -6.02
CA ARG A 499 -9.29 2.09 -5.12
C ARG A 499 -9.46 0.64 -4.71
N ARG A 500 -9.91 0.45 -3.47
CA ARG A 500 -10.33 -0.84 -2.94
C ARG A 500 -11.81 -0.79 -2.62
N LEU A 501 -12.56 -1.76 -3.13
CA LEU A 501 -13.86 -2.09 -2.60
C LEU A 501 -13.75 -3.32 -1.72
N THR A 502 -14.37 -3.25 -0.54
CA THR A 502 -14.64 -4.42 0.28
C THR A 502 -16.10 -4.76 0.16
N ALA A 503 -16.40 -6.01 -0.18
CA ALA A 503 -17.75 -6.50 -0.34
C ALA A 503 -17.93 -7.85 0.34
N VAL A 504 -19.18 -8.19 0.66
CA VAL A 504 -19.60 -9.42 1.31
C VAL A 504 -20.75 -10.03 0.54
N THR A 505 -20.91 -11.36 0.64
CA THR A 505 -22.06 -12.04 0.03
C THR A 505 -22.66 -13.10 0.95
N GLY A 506 -23.83 -13.62 0.59
CA GLY A 506 -24.58 -14.62 1.34
C GLY A 506 -24.90 -14.17 2.76
N GLU A 507 -24.56 -15.00 3.74
CA GLU A 507 -24.84 -14.72 5.15
C GLU A 507 -24.06 -13.51 5.68
N ALA A 508 -22.85 -13.25 5.16
CA ALA A 508 -22.06 -12.10 5.57
C ALA A 508 -22.75 -10.79 5.16
N ALA A 509 -23.35 -10.75 3.96
CA ALA A 509 -24.17 -9.62 3.52
C ALA A 509 -25.43 -9.43 4.38
N LEU A 510 -26.13 -10.52 4.72
CA LEU A 510 -27.30 -10.45 5.61
C LEU A 510 -26.93 -9.93 7.02
N ARG A 511 -25.79 -10.37 7.58
CA ARG A 511 -25.28 -9.86 8.85
C ARG A 511 -24.93 -8.37 8.76
N ALA A 512 -24.23 -7.95 7.71
CA ALA A 512 -23.87 -6.55 7.49
C ALA A 512 -25.11 -5.64 7.39
N ARG A 513 -26.13 -6.04 6.62
CA ARG A 513 -27.40 -5.30 6.50
C ARG A 513 -28.16 -5.22 7.82
N ARG A 514 -28.21 -6.30 8.60
CA ARG A 514 -28.84 -6.30 9.94
C ARG A 514 -28.14 -5.34 10.88
N GLU A 515 -26.81 -5.31 10.87
CA GLU A 515 -26.04 -4.39 11.72
C GLU A 515 -26.25 -2.93 11.31
N GLN A 516 -26.24 -2.61 10.01
CA GLN A 516 -26.57 -1.27 9.54
C GLN A 516 -27.99 -0.84 9.94
N SER A 517 -28.97 -1.75 9.84
CA SER A 517 -30.36 -1.49 10.26
C SER A 517 -30.46 -1.24 11.77
N ARG A 518 -29.69 -1.98 12.58
CA ARG A 518 -29.61 -1.81 14.03
C ARG A 518 -29.02 -0.44 14.39
N ILE A 519 -27.92 -0.06 13.76
CA ILE A 519 -27.26 1.24 13.97
C ILE A 519 -28.21 2.38 13.59
N LEU A 520 -28.86 2.29 12.43
CA LEU A 520 -29.84 3.29 11.99
C LEU A 520 -30.99 3.43 13.00
N THR A 521 -31.54 2.32 13.48
CA THR A 521 -32.60 2.31 14.50
C THR A 521 -32.13 2.96 15.81
N GLU A 522 -30.89 2.71 16.22
CA GLU A 522 -30.31 3.30 17.42
C GLU A 522 -30.15 4.83 17.26
N VAL A 523 -29.70 5.30 16.10
CA VAL A 523 -29.57 6.72 15.79
C VAL A 523 -30.94 7.42 15.73
N THR A 524 -31.91 6.83 15.04
CA THR A 524 -33.27 7.40 14.93
C THR A 524 -33.95 7.51 16.29
N ASN A 525 -33.75 6.51 17.17
CA ASN A 525 -34.28 6.54 18.54
C ASN A 525 -33.63 7.65 19.39
N ARG A 526 -32.31 7.83 19.29
CA ARG A 526 -31.58 8.89 20.02
C ARG A 526 -31.96 10.29 19.54
N LEU A 527 -32.19 10.46 18.23
CA LEU A 527 -32.55 11.73 17.61
C LEU A 527 -34.06 12.00 17.65
N ALA A 528 -34.86 10.99 18.01
CA ALA A 528 -36.32 11.00 17.98
C ALA A 528 -36.88 11.47 16.61
N CYS A 529 -36.40 10.84 15.53
CA CYS A 529 -36.77 11.17 14.15
C CYS A 529 -36.91 9.90 13.30
N LYS A 530 -37.48 10.02 12.10
CA LYS A 530 -37.53 8.92 11.13
C LYS A 530 -36.18 8.76 10.40
N PRO A 531 -35.87 7.60 9.81
CA PRO A 531 -34.63 7.38 9.05
C PRO A 531 -34.32 8.45 8.01
N GLU A 532 -35.33 8.86 7.24
CA GLU A 532 -35.24 9.89 6.21
C GLU A 532 -34.95 11.30 6.75
N GLU A 533 -35.20 11.55 8.04
CA GLU A 533 -35.00 12.84 8.71
C GLU A 533 -33.64 12.92 9.43
N VAL A 534 -32.87 11.82 9.49
CA VAL A 534 -31.63 11.75 10.28
C VAL A 534 -30.62 12.80 9.85
N ALA A 535 -30.42 12.99 8.54
CA ALA A 535 -29.46 13.96 8.01
C ALA A 535 -29.84 15.39 8.43
N ASP A 536 -31.10 15.76 8.24
CA ASP A 536 -31.62 17.08 8.61
C ASP A 536 -31.53 17.32 10.12
N ARG A 537 -31.83 16.29 10.93
CA ARG A 537 -31.77 16.39 12.39
C ARG A 537 -30.34 16.54 12.91
N VAL A 538 -29.37 15.88 12.27
CA VAL A 538 -27.94 16.06 12.56
C VAL A 538 -27.48 17.47 12.21
N GLU A 539 -27.84 18.00 11.04
CA GLU A 539 -27.46 19.37 10.66
C GLU A 539 -28.11 20.43 11.57
N ALA A 540 -29.39 20.25 11.92
CA ALA A 540 -30.06 21.12 12.89
C ALA A 540 -29.35 21.13 14.25
N LEU A 541 -28.93 19.95 14.74
CA LEU A 541 -28.18 19.83 16.00
C LEU A 541 -26.80 20.48 15.90
N ARG A 542 -26.09 20.35 14.76
CA ARG A 542 -24.79 21.00 14.54
C ARG A 542 -24.90 22.52 14.57
N GLU A 543 -25.92 23.08 13.91
CA GLU A 543 -26.16 24.51 13.93
C GLU A 543 -26.60 25.01 15.32
N GLU A 544 -27.40 24.23 16.05
CA GLU A 544 -27.75 24.53 17.44
C GLU A 544 -26.52 24.56 18.36
N VAL A 545 -25.62 23.56 18.24
CA VAL A 545 -24.36 23.51 18.99
C VAL A 545 -23.49 24.74 18.69
N LYS A 546 -23.37 25.12 17.42
CA LYS A 546 -22.61 26.30 17.01
C LYS A 546 -23.22 27.60 17.54
N LYS A 547 -24.55 27.71 17.53
CA LYS A 547 -25.29 28.85 18.10
C LYS A 547 -25.07 28.95 19.62
N LEU A 548 -25.18 27.83 20.34
CA LEU A 548 -24.95 27.78 21.79
C LEU A 548 -23.50 28.13 22.14
N GLN A 549 -22.52 27.62 21.40
CA GLN A 549 -21.12 28.00 21.56
C GLN A 549 -20.89 29.51 21.35
N SER A 550 -21.53 30.09 20.34
CA SER A 550 -21.47 31.55 20.11
C SER A 550 -22.14 32.35 21.23
N GLN A 551 -23.26 31.87 21.77
CA GLN A 551 -23.95 32.52 22.89
C GLN A 551 -23.12 32.45 24.17
N LEU A 552 -22.48 31.30 24.46
CA LEU A 552 -21.57 31.13 25.59
C LEU A 552 -20.40 32.13 25.53
N LYS A 553 -19.78 32.28 24.35
CA LYS A 553 -18.68 33.24 24.14
C LYS A 553 -19.13 34.69 24.33
N LYS A 554 -20.35 35.04 23.92
CA LYS A 554 -20.93 36.38 24.12
C LYS A 554 -21.25 36.66 25.58
N ALA A 555 -21.84 35.69 26.29
CA ALA A 555 -22.14 35.82 27.72
C ALA A 555 -20.86 36.02 28.55
N ALA A 556 -19.84 35.19 28.32
CA ALA A 556 -18.54 35.32 28.99
C ALA A 556 -17.88 36.69 28.74
N SER A 557 -17.98 37.22 27.53
CA SER A 557 -17.48 38.57 27.21
C SER A 557 -18.29 39.69 27.88
N GLY A 558 -19.59 39.47 28.11
CA GLY A 558 -20.46 40.40 28.83
C GLY A 558 -20.13 40.46 30.33
N ASP A 559 -19.90 39.30 30.94
CA ASP A 559 -19.49 39.21 32.35
C ASP A 559 -18.11 39.84 32.60
N LEU A 560 -17.16 39.58 31.69
CA LEU A 560 -15.85 40.24 31.69
C LEU A 560 -15.96 41.77 31.59
N THR A 561 -16.83 42.25 30.71
CA THR A 561 -17.10 43.69 30.54
C THR A 561 -17.66 44.31 31.82
N GLY A 562 -18.66 43.68 32.44
CA GLY A 562 -19.27 44.19 33.68
C GLY A 562 -18.28 44.24 34.85
N ALA A 563 -17.45 43.19 34.99
CA ALA A 563 -16.40 43.15 36.00
C ALA A 563 -15.35 44.25 35.77
N ALA A 564 -14.92 44.45 34.52
CA ALA A 564 -13.97 45.51 34.16
C ALA A 564 -14.55 46.92 34.45
N ASP A 565 -15.79 47.20 34.06
CA ASP A 565 -16.42 48.50 34.34
C ASP A 565 -16.56 48.77 35.85
N LYS A 566 -16.80 47.73 36.67
CA LYS A 566 -16.79 47.86 38.13
C LYS A 566 -15.41 48.23 38.67
N ILE A 567 -14.36 47.59 38.17
CA ILE A 567 -12.96 47.89 38.53
C ILE A 567 -12.61 49.33 38.13
N LEU A 568 -13.11 49.83 36.99
CA LEU A 568 -12.93 51.23 36.58
C LEU A 568 -13.61 52.19 37.55
N ALA A 569 -14.84 51.89 37.97
CA ALA A 569 -15.60 52.74 38.89
C ALA A 569 -14.97 52.81 40.29
N GLU A 570 -14.28 51.74 40.71
CA GLU A 570 -13.58 51.64 41.99
C GLU A 570 -12.09 52.06 41.91
N ALA A 571 -11.61 52.45 40.72
CA ALA A 571 -10.22 52.83 40.49
C ALA A 571 -9.84 54.11 41.25
N ARG A 572 -8.59 54.18 41.72
CA ARG A 572 -8.08 55.31 42.50
C ARG A 572 -7.33 56.28 41.61
N ASN A 573 -7.49 57.58 41.84
CA ASN A 573 -6.64 58.60 41.21
C ASN A 573 -5.43 58.87 42.10
N LEU A 574 -4.22 58.69 41.55
CA LEU A 574 -2.95 58.96 42.21
C LEU A 574 -2.16 59.94 41.34
N ASN A 575 -1.99 61.18 41.82
CA ASN A 575 -1.23 62.22 41.12
C ASN A 575 -1.68 62.45 39.65
N GLY A 576 -2.97 62.31 39.34
CA GLY A 576 -3.50 62.46 37.99
C GLY A 576 -3.56 61.18 37.16
N VAL A 577 -3.02 60.06 37.67
CA VAL A 577 -3.06 58.74 37.02
C VAL A 577 -4.17 57.88 37.63
N THR A 578 -4.98 57.26 36.79
CA THR A 578 -6.04 56.32 37.23
C THR A 578 -5.47 54.92 37.40
N VAL A 579 -5.52 54.37 38.62
CA VAL A 579 -4.95 53.06 38.96
C VAL A 579 -6.06 52.11 39.43
N GLY A 580 -6.24 50.99 38.71
CA GLY A 580 -7.25 49.98 39.04
C GLY A 580 -6.69 48.56 39.10
N THR A 581 -7.11 47.79 40.09
CA THR A 581 -6.74 46.38 40.22
C THR A 581 -7.95 45.56 40.61
N GLY A 582 -8.16 44.38 40.01
CA GLY A 582 -9.26 43.53 40.43
C GLY A 582 -9.29 42.15 39.79
N GLU A 583 -10.12 41.28 40.38
CA GLU A 583 -10.40 39.95 39.86
C GLU A 583 -11.51 40.04 38.81
N VAL A 584 -11.30 39.40 37.65
CA VAL A 584 -12.30 39.25 36.58
C VAL A 584 -12.64 37.78 36.37
N PRO A 585 -13.82 37.45 35.82
CA PRO A 585 -14.14 36.08 35.42
C PRO A 585 -13.07 35.50 34.49
N SER A 586 -12.85 34.18 34.57
CA SER A 586 -11.93 33.47 33.69
C SER A 586 -12.39 33.56 32.23
N GLY A 587 -11.46 33.78 31.31
CA GLY A 587 -11.76 33.87 29.89
C GLY A 587 -10.51 33.83 29.01
N PRO A 588 -10.66 33.71 27.68
CA PRO A 588 -9.53 33.70 26.76
C PRO A 588 -8.65 34.95 26.94
N PRO A 589 -7.31 34.83 26.99
CA PRO A 589 -6.41 35.98 27.21
C PRO A 589 -6.63 37.15 26.27
N GLU A 590 -7.03 36.88 25.02
CA GLU A 590 -7.37 37.93 24.04
C GLU A 590 -8.58 38.77 24.48
N GLN A 591 -9.61 38.17 25.07
CA GLN A 591 -10.78 38.92 25.55
C GLN A 591 -10.44 39.77 26.78
N ILE A 592 -9.55 39.29 27.65
CA ILE A 592 -9.06 40.04 28.81
C ILE A 592 -8.22 41.24 28.36
N ARG A 593 -7.35 41.03 27.35
CA ARG A 593 -6.59 42.11 26.71
C ARG A 593 -7.51 43.19 26.11
N VAL A 594 -8.58 42.79 25.43
CA VAL A 594 -9.57 43.74 24.88
C VAL A 594 -10.22 44.58 25.99
N GLN A 595 -10.51 44.00 27.17
CA GLN A 595 -11.04 44.78 28.29
C GLN A 595 -10.00 45.72 28.88
N LEU A 596 -8.74 45.30 29.02
CA LEU A 596 -7.64 46.18 29.46
C LEU A 596 -7.45 47.38 28.52
N ASP A 597 -7.43 47.14 27.21
CA ASP A 597 -7.34 48.20 26.21
C ASP A 597 -8.51 49.19 26.32
N ARG A 598 -9.72 48.69 26.56
CA ARG A 598 -10.90 49.53 26.78
C ARG A 598 -10.81 50.34 28.08
N LEU A 599 -10.35 49.75 29.18
CA LEU A 599 -10.14 50.45 30.45
C LEU A 599 -9.16 51.60 30.29
N ARG A 600 -8.03 51.32 29.62
CA ARG A 600 -6.99 52.30 29.27
C ARG A 600 -7.56 53.46 28.45
N GLN A 601 -8.35 53.16 27.41
CA GLN A 601 -8.99 54.19 26.58
C GLN A 601 -9.99 55.06 27.35
N LYS A 602 -10.79 54.48 28.25
CA LYS A 602 -11.78 55.24 29.04
C LYS A 602 -11.13 56.11 30.12
N ALA A 603 -10.02 55.66 30.71
CA ALA A 603 -9.39 56.29 31.86
C ALA A 603 -8.31 57.34 31.49
N GLY A 604 -7.86 57.38 30.24
CA GLY A 604 -6.76 58.24 29.81
C GLY A 604 -5.43 57.76 30.41
N SER A 605 -4.73 58.64 31.13
CA SER A 605 -3.47 58.30 31.83
C SER A 605 -3.75 57.28 32.95
N SER A 606 -3.34 56.03 32.76
CA SER A 606 -3.83 54.92 33.58
C SER A 606 -2.93 53.68 33.66
N VAL A 607 -3.08 52.95 34.77
CA VAL A 607 -2.44 51.64 35.02
C VAL A 607 -3.51 50.66 35.52
N PHE A 608 -3.66 49.52 34.86
CA PHE A 608 -4.58 48.47 35.29
C PHE A 608 -3.88 47.11 35.42
N LEU A 609 -4.25 46.33 36.44
CA LEU A 609 -3.87 44.92 36.62
C LEU A 609 -5.13 44.07 36.85
N LEU A 610 -5.42 43.17 35.93
CA LEU A 610 -6.52 42.22 36.05
C LEU A 610 -5.97 40.83 36.37
N GLY A 611 -6.64 40.13 37.29
CA GLY A 611 -6.36 38.75 37.62
C GLY A 611 -7.56 37.84 37.42
N TRP A 612 -7.34 36.59 37.03
CA TRP A 612 -8.39 35.57 36.95
C TRP A 612 -7.84 34.21 37.34
N ARG A 613 -8.73 33.32 37.76
CA ARG A 613 -8.41 31.94 38.10
C ARG A 613 -8.69 31.04 36.91
N GLU A 614 -7.74 30.17 36.58
CA GLU A 614 -7.87 29.14 35.56
C GLU A 614 -7.42 27.84 36.22
N GLU A 615 -8.11 26.71 36.05
CA GLU A 615 -7.93 25.53 36.91
C GLU A 615 -6.45 25.20 37.26
N GLY A 616 -6.07 25.45 38.51
CA GLY A 616 -4.72 25.21 39.05
C GLY A 616 -3.68 26.31 38.80
N LYS A 617 -4.02 27.43 38.15
CA LYS A 617 -3.13 28.56 37.84
C LYS A 617 -3.85 29.92 38.01
N VAL A 618 -3.06 30.98 38.11
CA VAL A 618 -3.56 32.36 38.13
C VAL A 618 -3.04 33.08 36.89
N GLY A 619 -3.96 33.65 36.12
CA GLY A 619 -3.64 34.57 35.04
C GLY A 619 -3.58 35.98 35.58
N LEU A 620 -2.54 36.73 35.20
CA LEU A 620 -2.37 38.14 35.52
C LEU A 620 -2.03 38.87 34.22
N MET A 621 -2.70 40.00 33.97
CA MET A 621 -2.40 40.84 32.82
C MET A 621 -2.50 42.30 33.22
N ALA A 622 -1.46 43.06 32.90
CA ALA A 622 -1.36 44.48 33.19
C ALA A 622 -1.36 45.30 31.90
N CYS A 623 -1.87 46.54 31.97
CA CYS A 623 -1.68 47.54 30.95
C CYS A 623 -1.30 48.89 31.57
N VAL A 624 -0.52 49.67 30.82
CA VAL A 624 -0.11 51.03 31.14
C VAL A 624 -0.42 51.90 29.92
N SER A 625 -0.86 53.14 30.13
CA SER A 625 -1.07 54.12 29.05
C SER A 625 0.25 54.60 28.45
N ASP A 626 0.23 54.95 27.17
CA ASP A 626 1.46 55.24 26.41
C ASP A 626 2.19 56.51 26.88
N ASP A 627 1.53 57.35 27.68
CA ASP A 627 2.05 58.60 28.26
C ASP A 627 2.79 58.42 29.60
N LEU A 628 2.89 57.20 30.13
CA LEU A 628 3.47 56.87 31.44
C LEU A 628 4.76 56.04 31.39
#